data_AF-A0A0B2V8C9-F1
#
_entry.id   AF-A0A0B2V8C9-F1
#
_cell.length_a   1.000
_cell.length_b   1.000
_cell.length_c   1.000
_cell.angle_alpha   90.00
_cell.angle_beta   90.00
_cell.angle_gamma   90.00
#
_symmetry.space_group_name_H-M   'P 1'
#
loop_
_entity.id
_entity.type
_entity.pdbx_description
1 polymer ?
#
loop_
_entity_poly.entity_id
_entity_poly.type
_entity_poly.pdbx_seq_one_letter_code
_entity_poly.pdbx_strand_id
1 'polypeptide(L)'
;MEKLRPVANAQSIEEWKHTQGPVLLHHAIVHKFVQNADLREKLLETGDAILAHTYDRDNIFATGCDREKMLEWAKNNNGQIIKIPTKIDNDTIVYIPLVGEGKNVLGFINMKVRGQVRHFQATKPNITDPIMLVAMQTLQLNGPSKGEGDK
;
A
#
# COMPACT_ATOMS: atom_id res chain seq x y z
N MET A 1 23.53 -33.69 -9.03
CA MET A 1 23.91 -32.34 -8.59
C MET A 1 22.67 -31.48 -8.61
N GLU A 2 22.13 -31.15 -7.44
CA GLU A 2 21.02 -30.21 -7.30
C GLU A 2 21.52 -28.81 -7.71
N LYS A 3 20.97 -28.24 -8.78
CA LYS A 3 21.27 -26.84 -9.14
C LYS A 3 20.76 -25.97 -8.00
N LEU A 4 21.68 -25.41 -7.20
CA LEU A 4 21.38 -24.38 -6.21
C LEU A 4 20.51 -23.33 -6.90
N ARG A 5 19.34 -23.04 -6.31
CA ARG A 5 18.45 -21.98 -6.79
C ARG A 5 19.25 -20.68 -6.92
N PRO A 6 19.03 -19.87 -7.98
CA PRO A 6 19.73 -18.60 -8.11
C PRO A 6 19.47 -17.75 -6.85
N VAL A 7 20.55 -17.38 -6.16
CA VAL A 7 20.53 -16.46 -5.02
C VAL A 7 20.22 -15.07 -5.57
N ALA A 8 19.26 -14.37 -4.98
CA ALA A 8 18.93 -13.00 -5.38
C ALA A 8 20.17 -12.09 -5.30
N ASN A 9 20.43 -11.32 -6.36
CA ASN A 9 21.49 -10.31 -6.39
C ASN A 9 20.89 -8.90 -6.28
N ALA A 10 21.71 -7.90 -5.97
CA ALA A 10 21.25 -6.52 -5.73
C ALA A 10 20.42 -5.96 -6.89
N GLN A 11 20.84 -6.20 -8.13
CA GLN A 11 20.11 -5.73 -9.31
C GLN A 11 18.72 -6.38 -9.42
N SER A 12 18.64 -7.71 -9.27
CA SER A 12 17.37 -8.45 -9.31
C SER A 12 16.42 -8.04 -8.16
N ILE A 13 16.97 -7.64 -7.02
CA ILE A 13 16.19 -7.10 -5.90
C ILE A 13 15.60 -5.74 -6.29
N GLU A 14 16.41 -4.81 -6.80
CA GLU A 14 15.92 -3.50 -7.22
C GLU A 14 14.87 -3.61 -8.33
N GLU A 15 15.12 -4.42 -9.36
CA GLU A 15 14.13 -4.69 -10.41
C GLU A 15 12.82 -5.24 -9.84
N TRP A 16 12.89 -6.15 -8.86
CA TRP A 16 11.70 -6.67 -8.19
C TRP A 16 10.94 -5.60 -7.41
N LYS A 17 11.65 -4.70 -6.69
CA LYS A 17 11.03 -3.59 -5.94
C LYS A 17 10.24 -2.64 -6.84
N HIS A 18 10.68 -2.47 -8.09
CA HIS A 18 10.03 -1.61 -9.08
C HIS A 18 8.96 -2.32 -9.91
N THR A 19 8.83 -3.64 -9.79
CA THR A 19 7.89 -4.43 -10.59
C THR A 19 6.92 -5.20 -9.69
N GLN A 20 7.21 -6.47 -9.39
CA GLN A 20 6.28 -7.38 -8.73
C GLN A 20 6.09 -7.05 -7.24
N GLY A 21 7.07 -6.41 -6.60
CA GLY A 21 7.09 -6.13 -5.17
C GLY A 21 5.86 -5.38 -4.65
N PRO A 22 5.50 -4.21 -5.22
CA PRO A 22 4.34 -3.44 -4.78
C PRO A 22 3.02 -4.21 -4.87
N VAL A 23 2.79 -4.98 -5.94
CA VAL A 23 1.57 -5.76 -6.13
C VAL A 23 1.48 -6.90 -5.11
N LEU A 24 2.59 -7.62 -4.90
CA LEU A 24 2.68 -8.69 -3.91
C LEU A 24 2.53 -8.17 -2.48
N LEU A 25 3.13 -7.02 -2.18
CA LEU A 25 3.00 -6.38 -0.88
C LEU A 25 1.56 -5.90 -0.64
N HIS A 26 0.90 -5.30 -1.64
CA HIS A 26 -0.52 -4.94 -1.50
C HIS A 26 -1.37 -6.17 -1.15
N HIS A 27 -1.17 -7.29 -1.86
CA HIS A 27 -1.84 -8.55 -1.53
C HIS A 27 -1.55 -8.99 -0.08
N ALA A 28 -0.27 -9.07 0.32
CA ALA A 28 0.12 -9.51 1.65
C ALA A 28 -0.42 -8.60 2.77
N ILE A 29 -0.43 -7.29 2.55
CA ILE A 29 -0.91 -6.31 3.54
C ILE A 29 -2.43 -6.39 3.70
N VAL A 30 -3.19 -6.60 2.62
CA VAL A 30 -4.62 -6.90 2.72
C VAL A 30 -4.83 -8.10 3.65
N HIS A 31 -4.16 -9.22 3.37
CA HIS A 31 -4.29 -10.43 4.20
C HIS A 31 -3.89 -10.20 5.66
N LYS A 32 -2.82 -9.46 5.92
CA LYS A 32 -2.37 -9.11 7.28
C LYS A 32 -3.48 -8.48 8.12
N PHE A 33 -4.18 -7.48 7.58
CA PHE A 33 -5.25 -6.79 8.31
C PHE A 33 -6.57 -7.55 8.29
N VAL A 34 -6.80 -8.37 7.27
CA VAL A 34 -7.99 -9.23 7.23
C VAL A 34 -7.91 -10.33 8.30
N GLN A 35 -6.76 -10.98 8.42
CA GLN A 35 -6.56 -12.09 9.34
C GLN A 35 -6.45 -11.66 10.81
N ASN A 36 -6.15 -10.38 11.08
CA ASN A 36 -5.92 -9.89 12.44
C ASN A 36 -6.79 -8.66 12.74
N ALA A 37 -7.81 -8.85 13.58
CA ALA A 37 -8.78 -7.82 13.93
C ALA A 37 -8.15 -6.63 14.66
N ASP A 38 -7.24 -6.88 15.60
CA ASP A 38 -6.58 -5.82 16.38
C ASP A 38 -5.72 -4.93 15.49
N LEU A 39 -4.98 -5.52 14.54
CA LEU A 39 -4.21 -4.75 13.56
C LEU A 39 -5.11 -3.95 12.63
N ARG A 40 -6.25 -4.51 12.24
CA ARG A 40 -7.24 -3.84 11.39
C ARG A 40 -7.83 -2.62 12.09
N GLU A 41 -8.21 -2.76 13.35
CA GLU A 41 -8.72 -1.67 14.16
C GLU A 41 -7.69 -0.54 14.25
N LYS A 42 -6.44 -0.87 14.59
CA LYS A 42 -5.33 0.09 14.59
C LYS A 42 -5.12 0.78 13.24
N LEU A 43 -5.27 0.06 12.13
CA LEU A 43 -5.20 0.67 10.80
C LEU A 43 -6.34 1.68 10.58
N LEU A 44 -7.56 1.35 11.00
CA LEU A 44 -8.74 2.21 10.83
C LEU A 44 -8.66 3.47 11.70
N GLU A 45 -8.16 3.34 12.93
CA GLU A 45 -7.93 4.42 13.89
C GLU A 45 -7.00 5.52 13.35
N THR A 46 -6.13 5.20 12.38
CA THR A 46 -5.27 6.20 11.75
C THR A 46 -6.02 7.27 10.93
N GLY A 47 -7.34 7.17 10.82
CA GLY A 47 -8.16 8.24 10.24
C GLY A 47 -7.76 8.53 8.79
N ASP A 48 -7.64 9.80 8.45
CA ASP A 48 -7.20 10.23 7.11
C ASP A 48 -5.72 10.65 7.09
N ALA A 49 -4.96 10.28 8.14
CA ALA A 49 -3.54 10.58 8.22
C ALA A 49 -2.74 9.88 7.10
N ILE A 50 -1.66 10.54 6.70
CA ILE A 50 -0.61 9.94 5.86
C ILE A 50 0.18 8.97 6.73
N LEU A 51 0.33 7.73 6.25
CA LEU A 51 1.15 6.73 6.92
C LEU A 51 2.56 6.80 6.35
N ALA A 52 3.53 7.16 7.18
CA ALA A 52 4.94 7.29 6.78
C ALA A 52 5.76 6.15 7.40
N HIS A 53 6.40 5.33 6.57
CA HIS A 53 7.38 4.35 7.02
C HIS A 53 8.76 5.00 7.02
N THR A 54 9.25 5.39 8.19
CA THR A 54 10.55 6.09 8.33
C THR A 54 11.69 5.09 8.38
N TYR A 55 12.43 4.97 7.28
CA TYR A 55 13.64 4.17 7.18
C TYR A 55 14.56 4.80 6.12
N ASP A 56 15.78 5.12 6.51
CA ASP A 56 16.77 5.88 5.73
C ASP A 56 17.47 5.04 4.65
N ARG A 57 17.37 3.71 4.71
CA ARG A 57 18.01 2.80 3.74
C ARG A 57 17.06 2.24 2.69
N ASP A 58 15.83 2.74 2.61
CA ASP A 58 14.85 2.37 1.59
C ASP A 58 14.13 3.62 1.07
N ASN A 59 14.42 3.99 -0.17
CA ASN A 59 13.80 5.14 -0.83
C ASN A 59 12.60 4.75 -1.71
N ILE A 60 12.23 3.46 -1.77
CA ILE A 60 11.09 2.97 -2.54
C ILE A 60 9.92 2.71 -1.61
N PHE A 61 10.05 1.76 -0.68
CA PHE A 61 8.96 1.40 0.22
C PHE A 61 8.85 2.30 1.44
N ALA A 62 9.95 2.94 1.82
CA ALA A 62 10.02 3.85 2.96
C ALA A 62 10.24 5.31 2.51
N THR A 63 10.30 6.23 3.47
CA THR A 63 10.48 7.68 3.23
C THR A 63 11.93 8.04 2.89
N GLY A 64 12.86 7.09 2.83
CA GLY A 64 14.28 7.35 2.57
C GLY A 64 14.95 8.23 3.62
N CYS A 65 14.30 8.47 4.76
CA CYS A 65 14.82 9.32 5.82
C CYS A 65 14.37 8.85 7.20
N ASP A 66 15.07 9.33 8.22
CA ASP A 66 14.73 9.11 9.61
C ASP A 66 13.49 9.91 10.05
N ARG A 67 13.09 9.70 11.31
CA ARG A 67 11.93 10.35 11.91
C ARG A 67 12.06 11.87 11.99
N GLU A 68 13.26 12.39 12.28
CA GLU A 68 13.48 13.82 12.51
C GLU A 68 13.31 14.60 11.21
N LYS A 69 13.97 14.14 10.16
CA LYS A 69 13.83 14.66 8.79
C LYS A 69 12.40 14.52 8.27
N MET A 70 11.73 13.40 8.57
CA MET A 70 10.34 13.20 8.15
C MET A 70 9.39 14.22 8.83
N LEU A 71 9.62 14.54 10.10
CA LEU A 71 8.84 15.57 10.80
C LEU A 71 9.11 16.97 10.25
N GLU A 72 10.35 17.27 9.87
CA GLU A 72 10.68 18.53 9.18
C GLU A 72 9.99 18.62 7.82
N TRP A 73 10.05 17.55 7.02
CA TRP A 73 9.33 17.46 5.75
C TRP A 73 7.83 17.72 5.95
N ALA A 74 7.22 17.11 6.97
CA ALA A 74 5.78 17.27 7.24
C ALA A 74 5.43 18.73 7.60
N LYS A 75 6.27 19.42 8.36
CA LYS A 75 6.10 20.85 8.66
C LYS A 75 6.18 21.71 7.40
N ASN A 76 7.17 21.45 6.56
CA ASN A 76 7.42 22.23 5.34
C ASN A 76 6.36 21.97 4.24
N ASN A 77 5.68 20.83 4.30
CA ASN A 77 4.63 20.45 3.36
C ASN A 77 3.22 20.59 3.97
N ASN A 78 3.08 21.28 5.10
CA ASN A 78 1.79 21.51 5.73
C ASN A 78 0.85 22.28 4.80
N GLY A 79 -0.39 21.80 4.68
CA GLY A 79 -1.41 22.37 3.78
C GLY A 79 -1.23 22.02 2.29
N GLN A 80 -0.18 21.30 1.91
CA GLN A 80 0.01 20.84 0.53
C GLN A 80 -0.85 19.60 0.23
N ILE A 81 -1.32 19.50 -1.02
CA ILE A 81 -2.08 18.36 -1.51
C ILE A 81 -1.12 17.36 -2.15
N ILE A 82 -1.08 16.14 -1.63
CA ILE A 82 -0.30 15.04 -2.19
C ILE A 82 -1.21 14.17 -3.04
N LYS A 83 -0.91 14.09 -4.33
CA LYS A 83 -1.65 13.26 -5.29
C LYS A 83 -1.00 11.89 -5.38
N ILE A 84 -1.74 10.86 -5.01
CA ILE A 84 -1.28 9.46 -5.03
C ILE A 84 -2.04 8.74 -6.13
N PRO A 85 -1.37 7.99 -7.02
CA PRO A 85 -2.02 7.14 -8.00
C PRO A 85 -3.02 6.17 -7.35
N THR A 86 -4.20 6.03 -7.96
CA THR A 86 -5.24 5.13 -7.44
C THR A 86 -4.82 3.66 -7.55
N LYS A 87 -4.00 3.31 -8.55
CA LYS A 87 -3.35 2.00 -8.74
C LYS A 87 -1.87 2.14 -8.40
N ILE A 88 -1.29 1.10 -7.80
CA ILE A 88 0.13 1.05 -7.44
C ILE A 88 0.68 -0.25 -8.03
N ASP A 89 1.38 -0.13 -9.15
CA ASP A 89 1.96 -1.20 -9.95
C ASP A 89 3.18 -0.68 -10.72
N ASN A 90 3.73 -1.50 -11.62
CA ASN A 90 4.93 -1.21 -12.39
C ASN A 90 4.83 0.10 -13.18
N ASP A 91 3.64 0.42 -13.71
CA ASP A 91 3.44 1.57 -14.60
C ASP A 91 3.19 2.85 -13.79
N THR A 92 2.64 2.72 -12.59
CA THR A 92 2.21 3.86 -11.77
C THR A 92 3.18 4.25 -10.66
N ILE A 93 4.10 3.37 -10.27
CA ILE A 93 5.08 3.63 -9.20
C ILE A 93 5.96 4.85 -9.48
N VAL A 94 6.25 5.12 -10.77
CA VAL A 94 7.06 6.28 -11.18
C VAL A 94 6.38 7.60 -10.82
N TYR A 95 5.04 7.65 -10.84
CA TYR A 95 4.24 8.84 -10.52
C TYR A 95 3.99 9.05 -9.03
N ILE A 96 4.39 8.10 -8.18
CA ILE A 96 4.29 8.27 -6.73
C ILE A 96 5.24 9.40 -6.29
N PRO A 97 4.74 10.44 -5.60
CA PRO A 97 5.54 11.57 -5.17
C PRO A 97 6.52 11.17 -4.08
N LEU A 98 7.53 12.02 -3.84
CA LEU A 98 8.43 11.86 -2.70
C LEU A 98 7.75 12.36 -1.42
N VAL A 99 7.90 11.58 -0.36
CA VAL A 99 7.52 11.89 1.02
C VAL A 99 8.78 11.72 1.87
N GLY A 100 9.37 12.83 2.29
CA GLY A 100 10.76 12.84 2.75
C GLY A 100 11.70 12.77 1.55
N GLU A 101 12.61 11.78 1.56
CA GLU A 101 13.62 11.53 0.53
C GLU A 101 13.27 10.30 -0.35
N GLY A 102 12.14 9.64 -0.09
CA GLY A 102 11.71 8.39 -0.74
C GLY A 102 10.23 8.37 -1.13
N LYS A 103 9.81 7.32 -1.82
CA LYS A 103 8.44 7.17 -2.36
C LYS A 103 7.40 6.69 -1.35
N ASN A 104 7.82 6.16 -0.19
CA ASN A 104 6.92 5.70 0.87
C ASN A 104 5.81 4.75 0.37
N VAL A 105 6.13 3.87 -0.60
CA VAL A 105 5.15 3.00 -1.27
C VAL A 105 4.39 2.13 -0.28
N LEU A 106 5.06 1.62 0.78
CA LEU A 106 4.41 0.80 1.80
C LEU A 106 3.36 1.61 2.57
N GLY A 107 3.66 2.86 2.92
CA GLY A 107 2.71 3.76 3.59
C GLY A 107 1.44 3.96 2.76
N PHE A 108 1.60 4.23 1.46
CA PHE A 108 0.47 4.37 0.54
C PHE A 108 -0.31 3.07 0.30
N ILE A 109 0.37 1.92 0.26
CA ILE A 109 -0.30 0.61 0.25
C ILE A 109 -1.19 0.45 1.49
N ASN A 110 -0.68 0.76 2.70
CA ASN A 110 -1.48 0.68 3.92
C ASN A 110 -2.69 1.64 3.88
N MET A 111 -2.52 2.86 3.39
CA MET A 111 -3.63 3.82 3.21
C MET A 111 -4.68 3.31 2.22
N LYS A 112 -4.25 2.68 1.13
CA LYS A 112 -5.16 2.06 0.16
C LYS A 112 -5.93 0.90 0.79
N VAL A 113 -5.25 0.02 1.54
CA VAL A 113 -5.90 -1.08 2.27
C VAL A 113 -6.88 -0.56 3.31
N ARG A 114 -6.54 0.51 4.04
CA ARG A 114 -7.45 1.20 4.96
C ARG A 114 -8.74 1.63 4.26
N GLY A 115 -8.63 2.26 3.08
CA GLY A 115 -9.78 2.66 2.27
C GLY A 115 -10.63 1.47 1.82
N GLN A 116 -9.99 0.37 1.40
CA GLN A 116 -10.67 -0.87 1.00
C GLN A 116 -11.44 -1.51 2.16
N VAL A 117 -10.83 -1.57 3.35
CA VAL A 117 -11.47 -2.10 4.56
C VAL A 117 -12.67 -1.24 4.96
N ARG A 118 -12.53 0.09 4.99
CA ARG A 118 -13.63 1.01 5.29
C ARG A 118 -14.80 0.83 4.33
N HIS A 119 -14.52 0.81 3.04
CA HIS A 119 -15.54 0.64 2.01
C HIS A 119 -16.27 -0.71 2.15
N PHE A 120 -15.52 -1.78 2.42
CA PHE A 120 -16.10 -3.11 2.61
C PHE A 120 -17.02 -3.15 3.85
N GLN A 121 -16.59 -2.60 4.98
CA GLN A 121 -17.40 -2.55 6.20
C GLN A 121 -18.68 -1.73 6.01
N ALA A 122 -18.59 -0.60 5.30
CA ALA A 122 -19.75 0.25 5.01
C ALA A 122 -20.78 -0.43 4.09
N THR A 123 -20.32 -1.25 3.13
CA THR A 123 -21.18 -1.89 2.12
C THR A 123 -21.71 -3.26 2.55
N LYS A 124 -21.09 -3.92 3.54
CA LYS A 124 -21.51 -5.24 4.05
C LYS A 124 -21.57 -5.25 5.58
N PRO A 125 -22.52 -4.53 6.21
CA PRO A 125 -22.57 -4.34 7.66
C PRO A 125 -22.89 -5.63 8.46
N ASN A 126 -23.44 -6.68 7.82
CA ASN A 126 -23.91 -7.90 8.49
C ASN A 126 -22.98 -9.14 8.29
N ILE A 127 -21.74 -8.97 7.84
CA ILE A 127 -20.78 -10.09 7.76
C ILE A 127 -20.22 -10.41 9.15
N THR A 128 -20.24 -11.69 9.53
CA THR A 128 -19.71 -12.19 10.82
C THR A 128 -18.39 -12.98 10.69
N ASP A 129 -17.71 -12.81 9.55
CA ASP A 129 -16.28 -13.06 9.25
C ASP A 129 -15.73 -14.52 9.18
N PRO A 130 -15.89 -15.21 8.03
CA PRO A 130 -15.04 -16.33 7.59
C PRO A 130 -13.85 -15.82 6.73
N ILE A 131 -12.81 -15.35 7.44
CA ILE A 131 -11.56 -14.65 7.04
C ILE A 131 -11.76 -13.62 5.93
N MET A 132 -12.45 -12.57 6.35
CA MET A 132 -12.99 -11.36 5.74
C MET A 132 -13.11 -11.54 4.23
N LEU A 133 -14.34 -11.83 3.80
CA LEU A 133 -14.75 -13.17 3.32
C LEU A 133 -13.96 -13.74 2.10
N VAL A 134 -12.76 -14.28 2.39
CA VAL A 134 -11.65 -14.80 1.53
C VAL A 134 -10.69 -13.72 0.97
N ALA A 135 -10.51 -12.63 1.71
CA ALA A 135 -9.63 -11.48 1.46
C ALA A 135 -9.77 -10.76 0.09
N MET A 136 -10.94 -10.32 -0.37
CA MET A 136 -12.33 -10.59 0.04
C MET A 136 -13.00 -11.44 -1.06
N GLN A 137 -12.29 -12.50 -1.46
CA GLN A 137 -12.18 -13.14 -2.79
C GLN A 137 -11.11 -12.51 -3.71
N THR A 138 -9.90 -12.35 -3.16
CA THR A 138 -8.58 -12.24 -3.84
C THR A 138 -8.47 -11.30 -5.05
N LEU A 139 -8.46 -9.99 -4.78
CA LEU A 139 -8.02 -8.88 -5.65
C LEU A 139 -8.84 -8.47 -6.90
N GLN A 140 -10.04 -8.98 -7.20
CA GLN A 140 -10.98 -8.17 -8.01
C GLN A 140 -11.50 -7.01 -7.15
N LEU A 141 -10.92 -5.82 -7.34
CA LEU A 141 -11.41 -4.56 -6.78
C LEU A 141 -12.72 -4.23 -7.51
N ASN A 142 -13.88 -4.22 -6.85
CA ASN A 142 -15.11 -3.67 -7.43
C ASN A 142 -14.90 -2.19 -7.75
N GLY A 143 -14.34 -1.89 -8.92
CA GLY A 143 -14.56 -0.61 -9.56
C GLY A 143 -16.00 -0.58 -10.06
N PRO A 144 -16.66 0.58 -10.15
CA PRO A 144 -17.65 0.70 -11.20
C PRO A 144 -16.88 0.57 -12.52
N SER A 145 -16.93 -0.61 -13.14
CA SER A 145 -17.01 -0.66 -14.60
C SER A 145 -18.37 -0.05 -14.94
N LYS A 146 -18.42 1.29 -15.01
CA LYS A 146 -19.49 1.91 -15.79
C LYS A 146 -19.29 1.40 -17.21
N GLY A 147 -20.30 0.66 -17.66
CA GLY A 147 -20.25 -0.19 -18.82
C GLY A 147 -19.99 0.54 -20.12
N GLU A 148 -19.58 -0.27 -21.09
CA GLU A 148 -20.17 -0.19 -22.41
C GLU A 148 -21.68 0.06 -22.30
N GLY A 149 -22.17 1.07 -23.02
CA GLY A 149 -23.59 1.33 -23.24
C GLY A 149 -24.19 2.45 -22.39
N ASP A 150 -23.97 3.70 -22.79
CA ASP A 150 -25.08 4.49 -23.34
C ASP A 150 -24.60 5.82 -23.95
N LYS A 151 -24.87 5.93 -25.27
CA LYS A 151 -24.74 7.05 -26.21
C LYS A 151 -23.40 7.27 -26.90
#